data_AF-A0A1M6BB03-F1
#
_entry.id   AF-A0A1M6BB03-F1
#
_cell.length_a   1.000
_cell.length_b   1.000
_cell.length_c   1.000
_cell.angle_alpha   90.00
_cell.angle_beta   90.00
_cell.angle_gamma   90.00
#
_symmetry.space_group_name_H-M   'P 1'
#
loop_
_entity.id
_entity.type
_entity.pdbx_description
1 polymer ?
#
loop_
_entity_poly.entity_id
_entity_poly.type
_entity_poly.pdbx_seq_one_letter_code
_entity_poly.pdbx_strand_id
1 'polypeptide(L)'
;MKRLWGRNVATDLLGGVLGAIAFFLPGAVLAKASEFASAGSAVISIMAALVTFACGMVYQSQAPATVRMRAHFGRELRGIWSWVVTVVLLCALAALIAIPVAAASETYAWVIALGAVGVSTLATLRAIGFIRTVLIAEAIDPKNRPPS
;
A
#
# COMPACT_ATOMS: atom_id res chain seq x y z
N MET A 1 7.85 -2.91 19.78
CA MET A 1 7.85 -2.81 18.29
C MET A 1 6.58 -3.35 17.62
N LYS A 2 5.93 -4.41 18.14
CA LYS A 2 4.77 -5.12 17.52
C LYS A 2 3.50 -4.33 17.18
N ARG A 3 3.24 -3.15 17.77
CA ARG A 3 2.00 -2.38 17.52
C ARG A 3 2.17 -1.11 16.68
N LEU A 4 3.39 -0.58 16.58
CA LEU A 4 3.66 0.73 15.98
C LEU A 4 3.76 0.69 14.46
N TRP A 5 4.13 -0.44 13.86
CA TRP A 5 4.32 -0.50 12.40
C TRP A 5 3.03 -0.80 11.62
N GLY A 6 2.09 -1.56 12.19
CA GLY A 6 0.86 -1.95 11.49
C GLY A 6 -0.25 -0.89 11.45
N ARG A 7 -0.24 0.09 12.36
CA ARG A 7 -1.31 1.10 12.53
C ARG A 7 -0.75 2.52 12.72
N ASN A 8 -0.06 3.05 11.72
CA ASN A 8 0.25 4.48 11.70
C ASN A 8 -0.82 5.22 10.90
N VAL A 9 -1.94 5.53 11.56
CA VAL A 9 -3.01 6.38 11.01
C VAL A 9 -2.44 7.72 10.51
N ALA A 10 -1.40 8.24 11.18
CA ALA A 10 -0.71 9.46 10.78
C ALA A 10 -0.06 9.37 9.38
N THR A 11 0.49 8.22 8.99
CA THR A 11 1.01 8.02 7.63
C THR A 11 -0.10 7.82 6.62
N ASP A 12 -1.23 7.22 7.00
CA ASP A 12 -2.38 7.10 6.11
C ASP A 12 -3.02 8.49 5.86
N LEU A 13 -2.96 9.39 6.85
CA LEU A 13 -3.35 10.79 6.69
C LEU A 13 -2.44 11.55 5.71
N LEU A 14 -1.13 11.25 5.66
CA LEU A 14 -0.23 11.84 4.64
C LEU A 14 -0.64 11.44 3.22
N GLY A 15 -1.17 10.24 3.03
CA GLY A 15 -1.76 9.82 1.76
C GLY A 15 -3.00 10.65 1.42
N GLY A 16 -3.84 10.94 2.41
CA GLY A 16 -4.98 11.85 2.27
C GLY A 16 -4.58 13.31 1.96
N VAL A 17 -3.45 13.79 2.51
CA VAL A 17 -2.90 15.13 2.24
C VAL A 17 -2.52 15.30 0.76
N LEU A 18 -2.11 14.23 0.07
CA LEU A 18 -1.88 14.30 -1.38
C LEU A 18 -3.15 14.67 -2.16
N GLY A 19 -4.33 14.33 -1.64
CA GLY A 19 -5.60 14.79 -2.19
C GLY A 19 -5.76 16.31 -2.12
N ALA A 20 -5.21 16.98 -1.11
CA ALA A 20 -5.30 18.44 -0.98
C ALA A 20 -4.52 19.20 -2.07
N ILE A 21 -3.59 18.53 -2.76
CA ILE A 21 -2.89 19.11 -3.92
C ILE A 21 -3.89 19.43 -5.05
N ALA A 22 -5.02 18.72 -5.11
CA ALA A 22 -6.07 18.94 -6.11
C ALA A 22 -6.62 20.38 -6.12
N PHE A 23 -6.62 21.07 -4.97
CA PHE A 23 -7.09 22.46 -4.88
C PHE A 23 -6.17 23.47 -5.59
N PHE A 24 -4.96 23.07 -5.93
CA PHE A 24 -3.97 23.90 -6.63
C PHE A 24 -3.81 23.49 -8.10
N LEU A 25 -4.61 22.52 -8.58
CA LEU A 25 -4.53 22.09 -9.98
C LEU A 25 -5.20 23.10 -10.92
N PRO A 26 -4.63 23.35 -12.10
CA PRO A 26 -5.25 24.21 -13.10
C PRO A 26 -6.52 23.56 -13.68
N GLY A 27 -7.51 24.36 -14.06
CA GLY A 27 -8.82 23.89 -14.53
C GLY A 27 -8.76 22.88 -15.69
N ALA A 28 -7.81 23.04 -16.62
CA ALA A 28 -7.61 22.09 -17.72
C ALA A 28 -7.24 20.67 -17.24
N VAL A 29 -6.57 20.55 -16.08
CA VAL A 29 -6.24 19.27 -15.45
C VAL A 29 -7.43 18.75 -14.65
N LEU A 30 -8.17 19.64 -13.98
CA LEU A 30 -9.38 19.27 -13.24
C LEU A 30 -10.42 18.58 -14.14
N ALA A 31 -10.60 19.06 -15.37
CA ALA A 31 -11.49 18.47 -16.37
C ALA A 31 -11.18 16.99 -16.70
N LYS A 32 -9.98 16.51 -16.36
CA LYS A 32 -9.55 15.11 -16.57
C LYS A 32 -9.79 14.20 -15.36
N ALA A 33 -10.59 14.64 -14.39
CA ALA A 33 -10.83 13.90 -13.13
C ALA A 33 -11.32 12.46 -13.35
N SER A 34 -12.25 12.23 -14.29
CA SER A 34 -12.80 10.90 -14.58
C SER A 34 -11.78 9.96 -15.22
N GLU A 35 -10.99 10.46 -16.18
CA GLU A 35 -9.89 9.73 -16.81
C GLU A 35 -8.83 9.34 -15.77
N PHE A 36 -8.47 10.29 -14.90
CA PHE A 36 -7.52 10.05 -13.81
C PHE A 36 -8.06 9.04 -12.78
N ALA A 37 -9.32 9.16 -12.38
CA ALA A 37 -9.95 8.24 -11.43
C ALA A 37 -9.94 6.78 -11.95
N SER A 38 -10.25 6.59 -13.23
CA SER A 38 -10.18 5.28 -13.89
C SER A 38 -8.75 4.73 -13.91
N ALA A 39 -7.79 5.52 -14.41
CA ALA A 39 -6.37 5.11 -14.43
C ALA A 39 -5.80 4.87 -13.03
N GLY A 40 -6.17 5.71 -12.07
CA GLY A 40 -5.80 5.60 -10.67
C GLY A 40 -6.27 4.28 -10.06
N SER A 41 -7.50 3.86 -10.32
CA SER A 41 -8.02 2.57 -9.83
C SER A 41 -7.21 1.37 -10.35
N ALA A 42 -6.72 1.43 -11.61
CA ALA A 42 -5.85 0.40 -12.17
C ALA A 42 -4.47 0.39 -11.49
N VAL A 43 -3.87 1.56 -11.27
CA VAL A 43 -2.60 1.69 -10.54
C VAL A 43 -2.72 1.14 -9.10
N ILE A 44 -3.81 1.47 -8.42
CA ILE A 44 -4.12 0.96 -7.07
C ILE A 44 -4.24 -0.58 -7.11
N SER A 45 -4.86 -1.14 -8.14
CA SER A 45 -4.98 -2.60 -8.31
C SER A 45 -3.61 -3.28 -8.51
N ILE A 46 -2.70 -2.66 -9.26
CA ILE A 46 -1.31 -3.14 -9.41
C ILE A 46 -0.60 -3.18 -8.06
N MET A 47 -0.83 -2.19 -7.18
CA MET A 47 -0.25 -2.19 -5.84
C MET A 47 -0.72 -3.37 -4.99
N ALA A 48 -2.01 -3.73 -5.04
CA ALA A 48 -2.52 -4.93 -4.37
C ALA A 48 -1.84 -6.20 -4.90
N ALA A 49 -1.64 -6.28 -6.22
CA ALA A 49 -0.95 -7.40 -6.84
C ALA A 49 0.50 -7.49 -6.35
N LEU A 50 1.27 -6.38 -6.34
CA LEU A 50 2.65 -6.36 -5.88
C LEU A 50 2.81 -6.88 -4.45
N VAL A 51 1.95 -6.44 -3.54
CA VAL A 51 1.99 -6.88 -2.13
C VAL A 51 1.63 -8.35 -2.02
N THR A 52 0.63 -8.80 -2.79
CA THR A 52 0.22 -10.20 -2.82
C THR A 52 1.32 -11.10 -3.39
N PHE A 53 1.99 -10.69 -4.46
CA PHE A 53 3.15 -11.40 -5.01
C PHE A 53 4.32 -11.43 -4.03
N ALA A 54 4.65 -10.31 -3.38
CA ALA A 54 5.73 -10.26 -2.39
C ALA A 54 5.46 -11.20 -1.21
N CYS A 55 4.22 -11.21 -0.69
CA CYS A 55 3.83 -12.13 0.37
C CYS A 55 3.81 -13.59 -0.13
N GLY A 56 3.30 -13.82 -1.35
CA GLY A 56 3.29 -15.13 -1.99
C GLY A 56 4.70 -15.72 -2.10
N MET A 57 5.67 -14.94 -2.58
CA MET A 57 7.08 -15.33 -2.66
C MET A 57 7.67 -15.70 -1.31
N VAL A 58 7.31 -14.97 -0.24
CA VAL A 58 7.71 -15.31 1.12
C VAL A 58 7.16 -16.68 1.55
N TYR A 59 5.89 -16.98 1.23
CA TYR A 59 5.25 -18.26 1.57
C TYR A 59 5.63 -19.43 0.65
N GLN A 60 6.12 -19.16 -0.55
CA GLN A 60 6.54 -20.21 -1.48
C GLN A 60 8.05 -20.48 -1.41
N SER A 61 8.85 -19.54 -0.90
CA SER A 61 10.30 -19.67 -0.81
C SER A 61 10.76 -20.69 0.24
N GLN A 62 11.72 -21.53 -0.16
CA GLN A 62 12.40 -22.52 0.70
C GLN A 62 13.73 -22.00 1.25
N ALA A 63 14.06 -20.74 1.04
CA ALA A 63 15.30 -20.17 1.58
C ALA A 63 15.28 -20.24 3.12
N PRO A 64 16.38 -20.65 3.79
CA PRO A 64 16.38 -20.80 5.25
C PRO A 64 15.92 -19.54 6.00
N ALA A 65 16.30 -18.36 5.52
CA ALA A 65 15.89 -17.08 6.09
C ALA A 65 14.36 -16.83 5.98
N THR A 66 13.73 -17.17 4.85
CA THR A 66 12.27 -17.00 4.66
C THR A 66 11.48 -18.04 5.45
N VAL A 67 11.99 -19.25 5.59
CA VAL A 67 11.40 -20.30 6.43
C VAL A 67 11.38 -19.88 7.91
N ARG A 68 12.53 -19.41 8.44
CA ARG A 68 12.63 -18.90 9.82
C ARG A 68 11.74 -17.68 10.04
N MET A 69 11.78 -16.73 9.11
CA MET A 69 10.90 -15.57 9.13
C MET A 69 9.42 -15.97 9.25
N ARG A 70 8.97 -16.96 8.49
CA ARG A 70 7.57 -17.42 8.56
C ARG A 70 7.24 -18.08 9.90
N ALA A 71 8.18 -18.81 10.48
CA ALA A 71 7.99 -19.40 11.80
C ALA A 71 7.84 -18.33 12.89
N HIS A 72 8.67 -17.28 12.86
CA HIS A 72 8.66 -16.21 13.88
C HIS A 72 7.59 -15.14 13.64
N PHE A 73 7.40 -14.71 12.40
CA PHE A 73 6.58 -13.55 12.02
C PHE A 73 5.37 -13.88 11.14
N GLY A 74 5.09 -15.15 10.85
CA GLY A 74 4.04 -15.55 9.90
C GLY A 74 2.62 -15.12 10.27
N ARG A 75 2.33 -14.87 11.55
CA ARG A 75 1.04 -14.28 11.95
C ARG A 75 0.98 -12.77 11.65
N GLU A 76 2.08 -12.05 11.90
CA GLU A 76 2.20 -10.62 11.63
C GLU A 76 2.21 -10.34 10.13
N LEU A 77 2.94 -11.14 9.34
CA LEU A 77 2.95 -11.06 7.88
C LEU A 77 1.55 -11.22 7.28
N ARG A 78 0.77 -12.22 7.73
CA ARG A 78 -0.63 -12.38 7.29
C ARG A 78 -1.51 -11.20 7.68
N GLY A 79 -1.35 -10.68 8.89
CA GLY A 79 -2.13 -9.53 9.35
C GLY A 79 -1.82 -8.25 8.57
N ILE A 80 -0.55 -8.01 8.25
CA ILE A 80 -0.14 -6.87 7.41
C ILE A 80 -0.62 -7.05 5.97
N TRP A 81 -0.49 -8.26 5.43
CA TRP A 81 -0.97 -8.57 4.08
C TRP A 81 -2.47 -8.36 3.94
N SER A 82 -3.28 -8.93 4.83
CA SER A 82 -4.73 -8.76 4.78
C SER A 82 -5.12 -7.30 4.94
N TRP A 83 -4.48 -6.59 5.88
CA TRP A 83 -4.73 -5.17 6.09
C TRP A 83 -4.41 -4.32 4.85
N VAL A 84 -3.25 -4.53 4.21
CA VAL A 84 -2.89 -3.78 2.99
C VAL A 84 -3.84 -4.08 1.84
N VAL A 85 -4.16 -5.36 1.61
CA VAL A 85 -5.11 -5.73 0.55
C VAL A 85 -6.46 -5.07 0.78
N THR A 86 -6.98 -5.09 2.02
CA THR A 86 -8.24 -4.41 2.36
C THR A 86 -8.16 -2.90 2.10
N VAL A 87 -7.11 -2.22 2.55
CA VAL A 87 -6.95 -0.77 2.34
C VAL A 87 -6.86 -0.43 0.87
N VAL A 88 -6.08 -1.18 0.09
CA VAL A 88 -5.91 -0.95 -1.34
C VAL A 88 -7.22 -1.19 -2.10
N LEU A 89 -7.99 -2.22 -1.74
CA LEU A 89 -9.32 -2.45 -2.32
C LEU A 89 -10.29 -1.29 -2.01
N LEU A 90 -10.31 -0.80 -0.76
CA LEU A 90 -11.12 0.36 -0.39
C LEU A 90 -10.70 1.62 -1.14
N CYS A 91 -9.39 1.83 -1.35
CA CYS A 91 -8.88 2.95 -2.14
C CYS A 91 -9.28 2.83 -3.62
N ALA A 92 -9.25 1.61 -4.19
CA ALA A 92 -9.68 1.39 -5.58
C ALA A 92 -11.17 1.72 -5.75
N LEU A 93 -12.01 1.29 -4.81
CA LEU A 93 -13.43 1.65 -4.80
C LEU A 93 -13.64 3.15 -4.64
N ALA A 94 -12.90 3.80 -3.74
CA ALA A 94 -12.97 5.25 -3.56
C ALA A 94 -12.58 6.00 -4.85
N ALA A 95 -11.53 5.55 -5.55
CA ALA A 95 -11.15 6.10 -6.85
C ALA A 95 -12.26 5.92 -7.90
N LEU A 96 -12.93 4.77 -7.95
CA LEU A 96 -14.06 4.58 -8.87
C LEU A 96 -15.27 5.46 -8.54
N ILE A 97 -15.55 5.70 -7.25
CA ILE A 97 -16.60 6.63 -6.81
C ILE A 97 -16.28 8.08 -7.23
N ALA A 98 -15.01 8.43 -7.44
CA ALA A 98 -14.65 9.75 -7.94
C ALA A 98 -15.19 10.03 -9.36
N ILE A 99 -15.49 8.99 -10.15
CA ILE A 99 -16.04 9.14 -11.51
C ILE A 99 -17.42 9.83 -11.51
N PRO A 100 -18.45 9.32 -10.80
CA PRO A 100 -19.72 10.04 -10.69
C PRO A 100 -19.61 11.36 -9.92
N VAL A 101 -18.67 11.47 -8.96
CA VAL A 101 -18.43 12.74 -8.23
C VAL A 101 -17.92 13.83 -9.18
N ALA A 102 -17.18 13.48 -10.23
CA ALA A 102 -16.67 14.44 -11.20
C ALA A 102 -17.80 15.21 -11.91
N ALA A 103 -18.99 14.62 -12.05
CA ALA A 103 -20.16 15.30 -12.61
C ALA A 103 -20.70 16.43 -11.70
N ALA A 104 -20.46 16.33 -10.39
CA ALA A 104 -20.85 17.37 -9.43
C ALA A 104 -19.71 18.36 -9.17
N SER A 105 -18.47 17.87 -9.05
CA SER A 105 -17.28 18.68 -8.84
C SER A 105 -16.01 17.92 -9.21
N GLU A 106 -15.31 18.44 -10.21
CA GLU A 106 -14.02 17.92 -10.67
C GLU A 106 -12.94 17.99 -9.57
N THR A 107 -12.94 19.06 -8.76
CA THR A 107 -11.97 19.23 -7.67
C THR A 107 -12.12 18.14 -6.62
N TYR A 108 -13.33 17.87 -6.15
CA TYR A 108 -13.55 16.80 -5.16
C TYR A 108 -13.26 15.42 -5.73
N ALA A 109 -13.55 15.18 -7.02
CA ALA A 109 -13.16 13.94 -7.67
C ALA A 109 -11.63 13.74 -7.69
N TRP A 110 -10.87 14.78 -7.99
CA TRP A 110 -9.41 14.75 -7.89
C TRP A 110 -8.91 14.54 -6.46
N VAL A 111 -9.50 15.21 -5.46
CA VAL A 111 -9.15 15.01 -4.04
C VAL A 111 -9.30 13.54 -3.65
N ILE A 112 -10.43 12.93 -4.00
CA ILE A 112 -10.73 11.53 -3.68
C ILE A 112 -9.77 10.60 -4.42
N ALA A 113 -9.58 10.79 -5.73
CA ALA A 113 -8.73 9.92 -6.55
C ALA A 113 -7.24 10.02 -6.14
N LEU A 114 -6.70 11.23 -5.99
CA LEU A 114 -5.31 11.44 -5.55
C LEU A 114 -5.09 10.96 -4.11
N GLY A 115 -6.03 11.24 -3.22
CA GLY A 115 -5.99 10.76 -1.84
C GLY A 115 -5.95 9.24 -1.80
N ALA A 116 -6.81 8.57 -2.56
CA ALA A 116 -6.84 7.12 -2.66
C ALA A 116 -5.52 6.53 -3.18
N VAL A 117 -4.97 7.10 -4.25
CA VAL A 117 -3.66 6.69 -4.80
C VAL A 117 -2.54 6.93 -3.77
N GLY A 118 -2.57 8.05 -3.07
CA GLY A 118 -1.60 8.39 -2.02
C GLY A 118 -1.61 7.38 -0.87
N VAL A 119 -2.79 7.11 -0.33
CA VAL A 119 -2.99 6.14 0.77
C VAL A 119 -2.57 4.74 0.34
N SER A 120 -2.98 4.26 -0.84
CA SER A 120 -2.62 2.93 -1.32
C SER A 120 -1.10 2.79 -1.53
N THR A 121 -0.44 3.85 -2.03
CA THR A 121 1.01 3.88 -2.22
C THR A 121 1.73 3.72 -0.88
N LEU A 122 1.34 4.50 0.15
CA LEU A 122 1.97 4.45 1.46
C LEU A 122 1.71 3.11 2.17
N ALA A 123 0.50 2.56 2.07
CA ALA A 123 0.18 1.23 2.58
C ALA A 123 1.08 0.15 1.94
N THR A 124 1.29 0.25 0.62
CA THR A 124 2.11 -0.68 -0.15
C THR A 124 3.59 -0.60 0.21
N LEU A 125 4.15 0.61 0.23
CA LEU A 125 5.54 0.85 0.61
C LEU A 125 5.82 0.34 2.03
N ARG A 126 4.87 0.50 2.95
CA ARG A 126 4.99 -0.02 4.31
C ARG A 126 5.00 -1.54 4.36
N ALA A 127 4.12 -2.24 3.63
CA ALA A 127 4.16 -3.70 3.58
C ALA A 127 5.49 -4.21 3.02
N ILE A 128 5.97 -3.63 1.93
CA ILE A 128 7.24 -4.01 1.31
C ILE A 128 8.41 -3.70 2.25
N GLY A 129 8.41 -2.54 2.88
CA GLY A 129 9.39 -2.17 3.89
C GLY A 129 9.43 -3.18 5.04
N PHE A 130 8.28 -3.69 5.48
CA PHE A 130 8.21 -4.64 6.59
C PHE A 130 8.88 -5.94 6.21
N ILE A 131 8.48 -6.49 5.06
CA ILE A 131 9.05 -7.72 4.51
C ILE A 131 10.56 -7.57 4.38
N ARG A 132 11.04 -6.45 3.83
CA ARG A 132 12.48 -6.17 3.70
C ARG A 132 13.18 -6.12 5.06
N THR A 133 12.66 -5.38 6.04
CA THR A 133 13.29 -5.24 7.36
C THR A 133 13.35 -6.58 8.09
N VAL A 134 12.29 -7.39 8.04
CA VAL A 134 12.27 -8.70 8.69
C VAL A 134 13.24 -9.67 7.99
N LEU A 135 13.32 -9.66 6.65
CA LEU A 135 14.29 -10.47 5.92
C LEU A 135 15.74 -10.11 6.27
N ILE A 136 16.05 -8.80 6.37
CA ILE A 136 17.38 -8.34 6.76
C ILE A 136 17.70 -8.74 8.20
N ALA A 137 16.73 -8.61 9.12
CA ALA A 137 16.92 -8.99 10.51
C ALA A 137 17.26 -10.48 10.66
N GLU A 138 16.54 -11.36 9.95
CA GLU A 138 16.78 -12.81 9.96
C GLU A 138 18.11 -13.21 9.28
N ALA A 139 18.59 -12.41 8.32
CA ALA A 139 19.86 -12.63 7.65
C ALA A 139 21.08 -12.23 8.51
N ILE A 140 20.94 -11.22 9.38
CA ILE A 140 22.03 -10.70 10.21
C ILE A 140 22.14 -11.43 11.56
N ASP A 141 21.08 -12.12 12.02
CA ASP A 141 21.07 -12.80 13.32
C ASP A 141 22.27 -13.76 13.46
N PRO A 142 23.17 -13.54 14.44
CA PRO A 142 24.37 -14.36 14.63
C PRO A 142 24.05 -15.83 14.89
N LYS A 143 22.86 -16.17 15.40
CA LYS A 143 22.41 -17.57 15.57
C LYS A 143 22.18 -18.29 14.24
N ASN A 144 22.07 -17.52 13.15
CA ASN A 144 21.76 -18.01 11.81
C ASN A 144 22.99 -18.03 10.88
N ARG A 145 24.19 -17.70 11.37
CA ARG A 145 25.42 -17.81 10.59
C ARG A 145 25.74 -19.29 10.35
N PRO A 146 26.14 -19.68 9.13
CA PRO A 146 26.65 -21.03 8.91
C PRO A 146 27.87 -21.26 9.83
N PRO A 147 28.04 -22.48 10.37
CA PRO A 147 29.27 -22.81 11.09
C PRO A 147 30.44 -22.57 10.15
N SER A 148 31.40 -21.75 10.59
CA SER A 148 32.67 -21.50 9.91
C SER A 148 33.55 -22.73 9.90
#